data_AF-A0A7K0F8N0-F1
#
_entry.id   AF-A0A7K0F8N0-F1
#
_cell.length_a   1.000
_cell.length_b   1.000
_cell.length_c   1.000
_cell.angle_alpha   90.00
_cell.angle_beta   90.00
_cell.angle_gamma   90.00
#
_symmetry.space_group_name_H-M   'P 1'
#
loop_
_entity.id
_entity.type
_entity.pdbx_description
1 polymer ?
#
loop_
_entity_poly.entity_id
_entity_poly.type
_entity_poly.pdbx_seq_one_letter_code
_entity_poly.pdbx_strand_id
1 'polypeptide(L)'
;MNKIKIVLALQLIFFCSYASPKVHQPVIDSPKEMTFDKSELAKKWLVKAIENFFKQESADMSSITTKSYNEYKSDAMNIDMGEESLTLEQFNKKWKKKYDVKQVGYDGFLISGHDWGKIVVSKCDLISAKGNVYIFQVIIKDTQYKATNKRDIKVIESGKSFLIDDVKEY
;
A
#
# COMPACT_ATOMS: atom_id res chain seq x y z
N MET A 1 -79.51 -42.03 19.82
CA MET A 1 -78.25 -42.47 20.48
C MET A 1 -77.99 -43.92 20.10
N ASN A 2 -77.15 -44.17 19.08
CA ASN A 2 -76.69 -45.51 18.73
C ASN A 2 -75.17 -45.46 18.49
N LYS A 3 -74.48 -46.34 19.21
CA LYS A 3 -73.01 -46.45 19.26
C LYS A 3 -72.54 -47.20 18.02
N ILE A 4 -71.58 -46.64 17.29
CA ILE A 4 -70.85 -47.35 16.24
C ILE A 4 -69.39 -47.45 16.70
N LYS A 5 -68.94 -48.69 16.92
CA LYS A 5 -67.54 -49.06 17.12
C LYS A 5 -66.89 -49.18 15.75
N ILE A 6 -65.80 -48.46 15.50
CA ILE A 6 -64.95 -48.71 14.32
C ILE A 6 -63.53 -49.02 14.79
N VAL A 7 -63.03 -50.05 14.14
CA VAL A 7 -61.90 -50.90 14.44
C VAL A 7 -60.57 -50.23 14.07
N LEU A 8 -59.59 -50.55 14.89
CA LEU A 8 -58.17 -50.26 14.77
C LEU A 8 -57.62 -50.73 13.41
N ALA A 9 -57.05 -49.81 12.62
CA ALA A 9 -56.23 -50.15 11.46
C ALA A 9 -54.87 -49.46 11.61
N LEU A 10 -53.87 -50.27 11.93
CA LEU A 10 -52.47 -49.92 12.08
C LEU A 10 -51.88 -49.65 10.69
N GLN A 11 -51.50 -48.40 10.39
CA GLN A 11 -50.68 -48.09 9.22
C GLN A 11 -49.28 -47.68 9.68
N LEU A 12 -48.36 -48.65 9.58
CA LEU A 12 -46.91 -48.44 9.66
C LEU A 12 -46.47 -47.67 8.41
N ILE A 13 -46.22 -46.37 8.54
CA ILE A 13 -45.50 -45.60 7.52
C ILE A 13 -44.00 -45.84 7.75
N PHE A 14 -43.38 -46.63 6.88
CA PHE A 14 -41.93 -46.71 6.75
C PHE A 14 -41.42 -45.39 6.18
N PHE A 15 -40.92 -44.49 7.03
CA PHE A 15 -40.03 -43.42 6.58
C PHE A 15 -38.65 -44.04 6.31
N CYS A 16 -38.38 -44.34 5.05
CA CYS A 16 -37.01 -44.48 4.58
C CYS A 16 -36.35 -43.10 4.72
N SER A 17 -35.63 -42.86 5.82
CA SER A 17 -34.65 -41.78 5.86
C SER A 17 -33.56 -42.16 4.87
N TYR A 18 -33.68 -41.65 3.64
CA TYR A 18 -32.51 -41.52 2.79
C TYR A 18 -31.59 -40.53 3.51
N ALA A 19 -30.57 -41.07 4.18
CA ALA A 19 -29.40 -40.30 4.55
C ALA A 19 -28.84 -39.71 3.24
N SER A 20 -29.11 -38.43 3.01
CA SER A 20 -28.42 -37.70 1.95
C SER A 20 -26.93 -37.78 2.25
N PRO A 21 -26.08 -38.26 1.33
CA PRO A 21 -24.64 -38.19 1.54
C PRO A 21 -24.29 -36.72 1.78
N LYS A 22 -23.56 -36.45 2.87
CA LYS A 22 -22.96 -35.14 3.10
C LYS A 22 -22.02 -34.87 1.94
N VAL A 23 -22.52 -34.16 0.93
CA VAL A 23 -21.69 -33.53 -0.09
C VAL A 23 -20.80 -32.57 0.69
N HIS A 24 -19.52 -32.91 0.81
CA HIS A 24 -18.49 -31.96 1.17
C HIS A 24 -18.57 -30.83 0.14
N GLN A 25 -19.27 -29.75 0.48
CA GLN A 25 -19.13 -28.50 -0.23
C GLN A 25 -17.68 -28.09 -0.04
N PRO A 26 -16.89 -27.92 -1.12
CA PRO A 26 -15.62 -27.25 -0.97
C PRO A 26 -15.93 -25.87 -0.39
N VAL A 27 -15.30 -25.55 0.74
CA VAL A 27 -15.24 -24.19 1.23
C VAL A 27 -14.61 -23.39 0.11
N ILE A 28 -15.44 -22.66 -0.62
CA ILE A 28 -14.98 -21.69 -1.61
C ILE A 28 -14.34 -20.60 -0.77
N ASP A 29 -13.01 -20.68 -0.64
CA ASP A 29 -12.20 -19.54 -0.27
C ASP A 29 -12.70 -18.37 -1.10
N SER A 30 -13.14 -17.32 -0.40
CA SER A 30 -13.56 -16.05 -1.00
C SER A 30 -12.58 -15.69 -2.13
N PRO A 31 -13.06 -15.24 -3.31
CA PRO A 31 -12.16 -14.85 -4.37
C PRO A 31 -11.16 -13.85 -3.81
N LYS A 32 -9.87 -14.21 -3.82
CA LYS A 32 -8.78 -13.26 -3.63
C LYS A 32 -9.01 -12.20 -4.70
N GLU A 33 -9.57 -11.06 -4.30
CA GLU A 33 -9.97 -10.01 -5.23
C GLU A 33 -8.76 -9.69 -6.09
N MET A 34 -8.87 -9.99 -7.38
CA MET A 34 -7.78 -9.88 -8.34
C MET A 34 -7.61 -8.39 -8.62
N THR A 35 -6.87 -7.70 -7.74
CA THR A 35 -6.44 -6.28 -7.83
C THR A 35 -5.44 -6.03 -8.97
N PHE A 36 -5.51 -6.84 -10.02
CA PHE A 36 -4.44 -7.06 -11.00
C PHE A 36 -4.28 -5.95 -12.05
N ASP A 37 -5.13 -4.92 -12.03
CA ASP A 37 -4.98 -3.78 -12.93
C ASP A 37 -4.37 -2.57 -12.23
N LYS A 38 -5.00 -2.10 -11.14
CA LYS A 38 -4.61 -0.86 -10.48
C LYS A 38 -3.23 -0.90 -9.82
N SER A 39 -2.83 -2.04 -9.25
CA SER A 39 -1.50 -2.18 -8.64
C SER A 39 -0.38 -2.11 -9.69
N GLU A 40 -0.60 -2.67 -10.88
CA GLU A 40 0.33 -2.56 -12.00
C GLU A 40 0.34 -1.16 -12.62
N LEU A 41 -0.81 -0.47 -12.67
CA LEU A 41 -0.88 0.95 -13.03
C LEU A 41 -0.10 1.82 -12.04
N ALA A 42 -0.28 1.60 -10.73
CA ALA A 42 0.45 2.31 -9.68
C ALA A 42 1.97 2.05 -9.77
N LYS A 43 2.38 0.81 -10.03
CA LYS A 43 3.79 0.44 -10.26
C LYS A 43 4.39 1.18 -11.45
N LYS A 44 3.73 1.14 -12.61
CA LYS A 44 4.17 1.82 -13.84
C LYS A 44 4.23 3.33 -13.63
N TRP A 45 3.24 3.89 -12.93
CA TRP A 45 3.23 5.29 -12.55
C TRP A 45 4.42 5.61 -11.66
N LEU A 46 4.67 4.84 -10.60
CA LEU A 46 5.74 5.10 -9.62
C LEU A 46 7.12 5.09 -10.28
N VAL A 47 7.40 4.10 -11.13
CA VAL A 47 8.66 4.03 -11.89
C VAL A 47 8.86 5.30 -12.72
N LYS A 48 7.85 5.70 -13.49
CA LYS A 48 7.93 6.89 -14.34
C LYS A 48 8.02 8.18 -13.53
N ALA A 49 7.27 8.28 -12.42
CA ALA A 49 7.26 9.45 -11.55
C ALA A 49 8.64 9.69 -10.95
N ILE A 50 9.28 8.65 -10.42
CA ILE A 50 10.64 8.73 -9.87
C ILE A 50 11.64 9.15 -10.95
N GLU A 51 11.67 8.45 -12.08
CA GLU A 51 12.66 8.75 -13.14
C GLU A 51 12.46 10.11 -13.78
N ASN A 52 11.22 10.59 -13.90
CA ASN A 52 10.93 11.91 -14.45
C ASN A 52 11.22 13.03 -13.46
N PHE A 53 11.00 12.80 -12.16
CA PHE A 53 11.34 13.76 -11.11
C PHE A 53 12.82 14.17 -11.18
N PHE A 54 13.73 13.20 -11.29
CA PHE A 54 15.17 13.45 -11.37
C PHE A 54 15.68 13.92 -12.74
N LYS A 55 14.82 14.00 -13.76
CA LYS A 55 15.14 14.60 -15.07
C LYS A 55 14.80 16.08 -15.15
N GLN A 56 14.08 16.62 -14.17
CA GLN A 56 13.71 18.03 -14.13
C GLN A 56 14.89 18.88 -13.69
N GLU A 57 15.03 20.07 -14.27
CA GLU A 57 16.03 21.06 -13.83
C GLU A 57 15.70 21.62 -12.44
N SER A 58 14.41 21.75 -12.13
CA SER A 58 13.89 22.19 -10.83
C SER A 58 12.87 21.19 -10.30
N ALA A 59 13.36 20.15 -9.63
CA ALA A 59 12.51 19.07 -9.15
C ALA A 59 11.62 19.52 -7.97
N ASP A 60 10.30 19.52 -8.16
CA ASP A 60 9.32 19.85 -7.12
C ASP A 60 8.66 18.57 -6.58
N MET A 61 8.93 18.25 -5.30
CA MET A 61 8.39 17.06 -4.63
C MET A 61 6.86 17.05 -4.63
N SER A 62 6.23 18.23 -4.60
CA SER A 62 4.77 18.37 -4.54
C SER A 62 4.07 17.74 -5.76
N SER A 63 4.78 17.62 -6.88
CA SER A 63 4.25 17.08 -8.14
C SER A 63 3.96 15.58 -8.11
N ILE A 64 4.60 14.83 -7.20
CA ILE A 64 4.47 13.36 -7.12
C ILE A 64 4.08 12.86 -5.72
N THR A 65 3.90 13.76 -4.76
CA THR A 65 3.62 13.42 -3.35
C THR A 65 2.28 13.93 -2.89
N THR A 66 1.72 13.33 -1.84
CA THR A 66 0.62 13.96 -1.10
C THR A 66 1.13 15.19 -0.39
N LYS A 67 0.28 16.21 -0.22
CA LYS A 67 0.63 17.44 0.51
C LYS A 67 1.24 17.14 1.88
N SER A 68 0.63 16.20 2.62
CA SER A 68 1.10 15.87 3.96
C SER A 68 2.45 15.17 3.96
N TYR A 69 2.74 14.33 2.96
CA TYR A 69 4.04 13.68 2.88
C TYR A 69 5.12 14.66 2.41
N ASN A 70 4.78 15.57 1.49
CA ASN A 70 5.66 16.68 1.09
C ASN A 70 6.10 17.53 2.29
N GLU A 71 5.14 17.96 3.12
CA GLU A 71 5.41 18.72 4.34
C GLU A 71 6.25 17.92 5.34
N TYR A 72 5.91 16.66 5.56
CA TYR A 72 6.69 15.77 6.44
C TYR A 72 8.14 15.63 5.99
N LYS A 73 8.36 15.37 4.69
CA LYS A 73 9.70 15.18 4.15
C LYS A 73 10.50 16.49 4.13
N SER A 74 9.85 17.59 3.80
CA SER A 74 10.46 18.93 3.84
C SER A 74 10.89 19.30 5.25
N ASP A 75 10.03 19.06 6.26
CA ASP A 75 10.40 19.29 7.66
C ASP A 75 11.61 18.43 8.06
N ALA A 76 11.65 17.16 7.67
CA ALA A 76 12.76 16.26 7.99
C ALA A 76 14.09 16.72 7.39
N MET A 77 14.09 17.12 6.11
CA MET A 77 15.30 17.57 5.40
C MET A 77 15.83 18.91 5.89
N ASN A 78 15.04 19.66 6.66
CA ASN A 78 15.41 20.99 7.16
C ASN A 78 15.58 21.04 8.67
N ILE A 79 15.57 19.90 9.39
CA ILE A 79 15.75 19.88 10.86
C ILE A 79 17.03 20.65 11.23
N ASP A 80 16.89 21.60 12.16
CA ASP A 80 17.98 22.43 12.70
C ASP A 80 18.76 23.26 11.66
N MET A 81 18.22 23.47 10.45
CA MET A 81 18.87 24.23 9.36
C MET A 81 18.58 25.75 9.38
N GLY A 82 17.73 26.25 10.29
CA GLY A 82 17.42 27.68 10.40
C GLY A 82 16.43 28.03 11.52
N GLU A 83 16.17 29.32 11.74
CA GLU A 83 15.28 29.79 12.82
C GLU A 83 13.83 29.30 12.69
N GLU A 84 13.35 29.09 11.46
CA GLU A 84 12.00 28.57 11.18
C GLU A 84 11.95 27.03 11.09
N SER A 85 13.09 26.35 11.20
CA SER A 85 13.15 24.88 11.15
C SER A 85 12.67 24.25 12.46
N LEU A 86 12.16 23.02 12.35
CA LEU A 86 11.82 22.23 13.53
C LEU A 86 13.09 21.66 14.15
N THR A 87 13.15 21.64 15.48
CA THR A 87 14.08 20.75 16.18
C THR A 87 13.67 19.30 15.99
N LEU A 88 14.60 18.36 16.18
CA LEU A 88 14.29 16.93 16.14
C LEU A 88 13.14 16.54 17.08
N GLU A 89 13.06 17.15 18.27
CA GLU A 89 11.97 16.89 19.22
C GLU A 89 10.61 17.38 18.67
N GLN A 90 10.58 18.59 18.11
CA GLN A 90 9.38 19.19 17.53
C GLN A 90 8.91 18.40 16.30
N PHE A 91 9.84 18.01 15.43
CA PHE A 91 9.58 17.14 14.28
C PHE A 91 8.94 15.82 14.72
N ASN A 92 9.56 15.13 15.68
CA ASN A 92 9.04 13.88 16.22
C ASN A 92 7.65 14.06 16.83
N LYS A 93 7.44 15.13 17.60
CA LYS A 93 6.13 15.43 18.20
C LYS A 93 5.04 15.69 17.15
N LYS A 94 5.36 16.41 16.08
CA LYS A 94 4.44 16.75 14.99
C LYS A 94 4.03 15.51 14.20
N TRP A 95 4.99 14.64 13.84
CA TRP A 95 4.75 13.63 12.80
C TRP A 95 4.57 12.19 13.29
N LYS A 96 5.04 11.83 14.49
CA LYS A 96 5.04 10.43 15.00
C LYS A 96 3.68 9.73 15.04
N LYS A 97 2.57 10.48 14.99
CA LYS A 97 1.21 9.91 14.97
C LYS A 97 0.78 9.45 13.57
N LYS A 98 1.44 9.95 12.52
CA LYS A 98 1.07 9.73 11.12
C LYS A 98 2.14 8.97 10.34
N TYR A 99 3.41 9.26 10.61
CA TYR A 99 4.55 8.69 9.89
C TYR A 99 5.53 8.00 10.84
N ASP A 100 6.32 7.09 10.28
CA ASP A 100 7.44 6.46 10.97
C ASP A 100 8.66 7.39 10.94
N VAL A 101 8.75 8.25 11.96
CA VAL A 101 9.81 9.27 12.09
C VAL A 101 11.22 8.71 12.16
N LYS A 102 11.37 7.40 12.42
CA LYS A 102 12.68 6.73 12.46
C LYS A 102 13.20 6.35 11.06
N GLN A 103 12.32 6.32 10.05
CA GLN A 103 12.64 5.86 8.70
C GLN A 103 12.48 6.97 7.64
N VAL A 104 12.45 8.24 8.05
CA VAL A 104 12.18 9.36 7.12
C VAL A 104 13.33 9.64 6.14
N GLY A 105 14.57 9.38 6.55
CA GLY A 105 15.78 9.88 5.88
C GLY A 105 15.89 11.40 5.93
N TYR A 106 17.07 11.93 6.23
CA TYR A 106 17.29 13.38 6.39
C TYR A 106 18.05 14.02 5.21
N ASP A 107 18.78 13.23 4.42
CA ASP A 107 19.79 13.74 3.48
C ASP A 107 19.31 13.96 2.03
N GLY A 108 18.00 13.91 1.77
CA GLY A 108 17.45 13.99 0.41
C GLY A 108 16.10 13.30 0.26
N PHE A 109 15.52 13.30 -0.94
CA PHE A 109 14.23 12.66 -1.24
C PHE A 109 14.40 11.53 -2.24
N LEU A 110 13.88 10.33 -1.91
CA LEU A 110 14.00 9.06 -2.67
C LEU A 110 15.43 8.50 -2.80
N ILE A 111 16.44 9.37 -2.79
CA ILE A 111 17.86 9.04 -2.71
C ILE A 111 18.47 9.71 -1.47
N SER A 112 19.52 9.10 -0.93
CA SER A 112 20.31 9.68 0.16
C SER A 112 21.36 10.64 -0.38
N GLY A 113 20.93 11.83 -0.81
CA GLY A 113 21.82 12.89 -1.30
C GLY A 113 21.08 14.06 -1.97
N HIS A 114 21.80 15.18 -2.08
CA HIS A 114 21.31 16.40 -2.74
C HIS A 114 21.74 16.50 -4.20
N ASP A 115 22.84 15.85 -4.58
CA ASP A 115 23.31 15.76 -5.96
C ASP A 115 22.97 14.39 -6.56
N TRP A 116 22.55 14.38 -7.82
CA TRP A 116 22.28 13.16 -8.56
C TRP A 116 22.81 13.22 -9.99
N GLY A 117 23.20 12.06 -10.50
CA GLY A 117 23.45 11.84 -11.92
C GLY A 117 22.25 11.15 -12.57
N LYS A 118 22.50 10.06 -13.30
CA LYS A 118 21.42 9.33 -13.97
C LYS A 118 20.71 8.37 -13.01
N ILE A 119 19.51 8.76 -12.58
CA ILE A 119 18.61 7.95 -11.76
C ILE A 119 17.79 6.97 -12.61
N VAL A 120 17.75 5.71 -12.17
CA VAL A 120 16.90 4.65 -12.76
C VAL A 120 16.25 3.81 -11.67
N VAL A 121 15.03 3.33 -11.92
CA VAL A 121 14.38 2.35 -11.04
C VAL A 121 14.72 0.94 -11.53
N SER A 122 15.62 0.27 -10.81
CA SER A 122 16.11 -1.06 -11.18
C SER A 122 15.20 -2.21 -10.72
N LYS A 123 14.33 -1.94 -9.73
CA LYS A 123 13.38 -2.91 -9.19
C LYS A 123 12.18 -2.19 -8.57
N CYS A 124 10.98 -2.73 -8.77
CA CYS A 124 9.75 -2.23 -8.15
C CYS A 124 8.77 -3.39 -7.97
N ASP A 125 8.73 -3.95 -6.75
CA ASP A 125 7.93 -5.12 -6.39
C ASP A 125 6.80 -4.71 -5.47
N LEU A 126 5.58 -5.19 -5.72
CA LEU A 126 4.45 -4.98 -4.83
C LEU A 126 4.64 -5.81 -3.55
N ILE A 127 4.67 -5.16 -2.39
CA ILE A 127 4.66 -5.80 -1.07
C ILE A 127 3.22 -6.10 -0.64
N SER A 128 2.35 -5.10 -0.75
CA SER A 128 0.94 -5.23 -0.36
C SER A 128 0.04 -4.26 -1.11
N ALA A 129 -1.22 -4.65 -1.26
CA ALA A 129 -2.28 -3.82 -1.81
C ALA A 129 -3.52 -3.95 -0.92
N LYS A 130 -4.11 -2.83 -0.50
CA LYS A 130 -5.34 -2.80 0.28
C LYS A 130 -6.16 -1.58 -0.10
N GLY A 131 -7.31 -1.80 -0.72
CA GLY A 131 -8.15 -0.72 -1.23
C GLY A 131 -7.38 0.14 -2.24
N ASN A 132 -7.31 1.44 -1.96
CA ASN A 132 -6.63 2.45 -2.78
C ASN A 132 -5.15 2.67 -2.38
N VAL A 133 -4.57 1.79 -1.57
CA VAL A 133 -3.20 1.90 -1.04
C VAL A 133 -2.35 0.73 -1.53
N TYR A 134 -1.16 1.06 -2.02
CA TYR A 134 -0.16 0.11 -2.52
C TYR A 134 1.18 0.39 -1.83
N ILE A 135 1.86 -0.66 -1.39
CA ILE A 135 3.23 -0.55 -0.85
C ILE A 135 4.16 -1.30 -1.79
N PHE A 136 5.18 -0.60 -2.29
CA PHE A 136 6.19 -1.15 -3.19
C PHE A 136 7.55 -1.17 -2.54
N GLN A 137 8.31 -2.25 -2.72
CA GLN A 137 9.75 -2.24 -2.51
C GLN A 137 10.44 -1.79 -3.79
N VAL A 138 11.22 -0.72 -3.70
CA VAL A 138 11.85 -0.08 -4.84
C VAL A 138 13.37 -0.05 -4.65
N ILE A 139 14.11 -0.36 -5.72
CA ILE A 139 15.57 -0.16 -5.77
C ILE A 139 15.86 0.93 -6.80
N ILE A 140 16.22 2.11 -6.30
CA ILE A 140 16.58 3.29 -7.09
C ILE A 140 18.10 3.35 -7.17
N LYS A 141 18.63 3.50 -8.39
CA LYS A 141 20.07 3.56 -8.61
C LYS A 141 20.46 4.89 -9.23
N ASP A 142 21.51 5.48 -8.69
CA ASP A 142 22.28 6.47 -9.42
C ASP A 142 23.39 5.74 -10.18
N THR A 143 23.25 5.68 -11.50
CA THR A 143 24.20 4.94 -12.35
C THR A 143 25.50 5.68 -12.59
N GLN A 144 25.53 7.00 -12.38
CA GLN A 144 26.73 7.81 -12.52
C GLN A 144 27.56 7.76 -11.23
N TYR A 145 26.91 7.95 -10.08
CA TYR A 145 27.57 7.91 -8.77
C TYR A 145 27.61 6.52 -8.13
N LYS A 146 27.07 5.50 -8.82
CA LYS A 146 27.04 4.10 -8.38
C LYS A 146 26.34 3.90 -7.02
N ALA A 147 25.43 4.80 -6.67
CA ALA A 147 24.63 4.72 -5.44
C ALA A 147 23.42 3.80 -5.65
N THR A 148 23.03 3.08 -4.59
CA THR A 148 21.83 2.22 -4.58
C THR A 148 21.00 2.53 -3.35
N ASN A 149 19.75 2.90 -3.56
CA ASN A 149 18.79 3.25 -2.53
C ASN A 149 17.64 2.25 -2.54
N LYS A 150 17.50 1.49 -1.46
CA LYS A 150 16.34 0.61 -1.23
C LYS A 150 15.30 1.37 -0.44
N ARG A 151 14.05 1.37 -0.90
CA ARG A 151 12.94 2.10 -0.28
C ARG A 151 11.67 1.26 -0.26
N ASP A 152 10.89 1.39 0.80
CA ASP A 152 9.50 0.95 0.80
C ASP A 152 8.62 2.20 0.61
N ILE A 153 7.89 2.25 -0.50
CA ILE A 153 7.13 3.43 -0.94
C ILE A 153 5.65 3.12 -0.89
N LYS A 154 4.90 3.93 -0.12
CA LYS A 154 3.44 3.90 -0.08
C LYS A 154 2.89 4.83 -1.16
N VAL A 155 2.08 4.27 -2.04
CA VAL A 155 1.40 4.96 -3.12
C VAL A 155 -0.11 4.86 -2.91
N ILE A 156 -0.82 5.98 -3.10
CA ILE A 156 -2.28 6.04 -3.00
C ILE A 156 -2.90 6.52 -4.31
N GLU A 157 -4.11 6.07 -4.62
CA GLU A 157 -4.91 6.66 -5.69
C GLU A 157 -5.29 8.10 -5.34
N SER A 158 -5.17 9.01 -6.31
CA SER A 158 -5.54 10.43 -6.19
C SER A 158 -6.21 10.90 -7.48
N GLY A 159 -7.54 10.99 -7.46
CA GLY A 159 -8.34 11.30 -8.65
C GLY A 159 -8.17 10.24 -9.74
N LYS A 160 -7.58 10.64 -10.88
CA LYS A 160 -7.26 9.76 -12.03
C LYS A 160 -5.79 9.33 -12.08
N SER A 161 -5.02 9.63 -11.03
CA SER A 161 -3.59 9.38 -10.93
C SER A 161 -3.26 8.74 -9.58
N PHE A 162 -1.98 8.72 -9.23
CA PHE A 162 -1.46 8.27 -7.96
C PHE A 162 -0.57 9.36 -7.34
N LEU A 163 -0.29 9.23 -6.04
CA LEU A 163 0.68 10.05 -5.31
C LEU A 163 1.45 9.18 -4.32
N ILE A 164 2.70 9.56 -4.04
CA ILE A 164 3.50 9.01 -2.95
C ILE A 164 3.00 9.61 -1.64
N ASP A 165 2.57 8.76 -0.71
CA ASP A 165 2.09 9.17 0.61
C ASP A 165 3.08 8.83 1.73
N ASP A 166 4.10 8.01 1.46
CA ASP A 166 5.15 7.67 2.43
C ASP A 166 6.37 7.04 1.73
N VAL A 167 7.56 7.26 2.29
CA VAL A 167 8.80 6.57 1.88
C VAL A 167 9.57 6.21 3.13
N LYS A 168 9.90 4.93 3.26
CA LYS A 168 10.80 4.41 4.30
C LYS A 168 12.20 4.29 3.73
N GLU A 169 13.14 4.96 4.39
CA GLU A 169 14.57 4.97 4.07
C GLU A 169 15.34 4.11 5.09
N TYR A 170 16.29 3.31 4.60
CA TYR A 170 17.06 2.33 5.38
C TYR A 170 18.56 2.59 5.23
#